data_AF-A0A355UI38-F1
#
_entry.id   AF-A0A355UI38-F1
#
_cell.length_a   1.000
_cell.length_b   1.000
_cell.length_c   1.000
_cell.angle_alpha   90.00
_cell.angle_beta   90.00
_cell.angle_gamma   90.00
#
_symmetry.space_group_name_H-M   'P 1'
#
loop_
_entity.id
_entity.type
_entity.pdbx_description
1 polymer ?
#
loop_
_entity_poly.entity_id
_entity_poly.type
_entity_poly.pdbx_seq_one_letter_code
_entity_poly.pdbx_strand_id
1 'polypeptide(L)'
;MSHKYSTKLFYKYYLDWIHLYKDNAVRPVTLNKYYLVQRKLQTLAPDLHMNELNRQSYQKILNLYAKDHEKTTTLDFHHHLKASLFDAVDDGLLKADPTRR
;
A
#
# COMPACT_ATOMS: atom_id res chain seq x y z
N MET A 1 16.78 10.44 19.47
CA MET A 1 16.22 10.66 18.12
C MET A 1 14.92 9.86 18.03
N SER A 2 13.78 10.49 18.32
CA SER A 2 12.48 9.80 18.32
C SER A 2 12.10 9.48 16.88
N HIS A 3 12.03 8.20 16.52
CA HIS A 3 11.54 7.78 15.20
C HIS A 3 10.07 8.19 15.10
N LYS A 4 9.78 9.27 14.37
CA LYS A 4 8.43 9.82 14.20
C LYS A 4 7.53 8.98 13.28
N TYR A 5 8.07 7.96 12.60
CA TYR A 5 7.37 7.21 11.54
C TYR A 5 7.40 5.70 11.81
N SER A 6 6.38 5.01 11.31
CA SER A 6 6.22 3.58 11.55
C SER A 6 7.35 2.77 10.92
N THR A 7 7.95 1.86 11.69
CA THR A 7 8.88 0.84 11.20
C THR A 7 8.16 -0.48 10.91
N LYS A 8 6.84 -0.46 10.73
CA LYS A 8 6.07 -1.64 10.32
C LYS A 8 6.33 -1.90 8.82
N LEU A 9 6.37 -3.18 8.44
CA LEU A 9 6.42 -3.58 7.03
C LEU A 9 5.17 -3.10 6.30
N PHE A 10 5.33 -2.57 5.09
CA PHE A 10 4.25 -1.93 4.34
C PHE A 10 3.09 -2.89 4.07
N TYR A 11 3.37 -4.14 3.66
CA TYR A 11 2.31 -5.13 3.43
C TYR A 11 1.55 -5.52 4.71
N LYS A 12 2.19 -5.43 5.89
CA LYS A 12 1.53 -5.67 7.19
C LYS A 12 0.67 -4.48 7.57
N TYR A 13 1.19 -3.26 7.43
CA TYR A 13 0.41 -2.05 7.62
C TYR A 13 -0.85 -2.06 6.72
N TYR A 14 -0.67 -2.40 5.45
CA TYR A 14 -1.78 -2.48 4.50
C TYR A 14 -2.83 -3.51 4.92
N LEU A 15 -2.42 -4.66 5.45
CA LEU A 15 -3.33 -5.67 5.99
C LEU A 15 -4.12 -5.13 7.20
N ASP A 16 -3.44 -4.49 8.15
CA ASP A 16 -4.09 -3.90 9.33
C ASP A 16 -5.10 -2.81 8.91
N TRP A 17 -4.75 -2.01 7.90
CA TRP A 17 -5.63 -1.00 7.34
C TRP A 17 -6.88 -1.60 6.67
N ILE A 18 -6.74 -2.74 5.98
CA ILE A 18 -7.90 -3.48 5.43
C ILE A 18 -8.84 -3.91 6.55
N HIS A 19 -8.31 -4.50 7.62
CA HIS A 19 -9.11 -4.95 8.75
C HIS A 19 -9.81 -3.79 9.46
N LEU A 20 -9.12 -2.66 9.62
CA LEU A 20 -9.66 -1.49 10.30
C LEU A 20 -10.74 -0.77 9.48
N TYR A 21 -10.54 -0.60 8.18
CA TYR A 21 -11.35 0.29 7.35
C TYR A 21 -12.20 -0.39 6.27
N LYS A 22 -11.95 -1.66 5.93
CA LYS A 22 -12.61 -2.33 4.78
C LYS A 22 -13.46 -3.53 5.15
N ASP A 23 -13.09 -4.33 6.15
CA ASP A 23 -13.77 -5.61 6.47
C ASP A 23 -15.30 -5.49 6.60
N ASN A 24 -15.82 -4.38 7.15
CA ASN A 24 -17.26 -4.14 7.29
C ASN A 24 -17.79 -2.97 6.44
N ALA A 25 -16.93 -2.32 5.65
CA ALA A 25 -17.27 -1.12 4.89
C ALA A 25 -17.53 -1.39 3.40
N VAL A 26 -17.08 -2.55 2.88
CA VAL A 26 -17.22 -2.89 1.46
C VAL A 26 -17.77 -4.30 1.27
N ARG A 27 -18.28 -4.58 0.06
CA ARG A 27 -18.78 -5.92 -0.29
C ARG A 27 -17.65 -6.96 -0.26
N PRO A 28 -17.94 -8.24 0.05
CA PRO A 28 -16.93 -9.30 0.11
C PRO A 28 -16.07 -9.44 -1.16
N VAL A 29 -16.68 -9.27 -2.34
CA VAL A 29 -15.94 -9.31 -3.62
C VAL A 29 -14.89 -8.19 -3.73
N THR A 30 -15.21 -7.00 -3.24
CA THR A 30 -14.27 -5.87 -3.20
C THR A 30 -13.19 -6.11 -2.17
N LEU A 31 -13.57 -6.61 -0.98
CA LEU A 31 -12.62 -6.94 0.07
C LEU A 31 -11.59 -7.99 -0.39
N ASN A 32 -12.01 -8.99 -1.15
CA ASN A 32 -11.09 -9.97 -1.75
C ASN A 32 -10.05 -9.33 -2.69
N LYS A 33 -10.39 -8.24 -3.39
CA LYS A 33 -9.42 -7.50 -4.21
C LYS A 33 -8.37 -6.82 -3.34
N TYR A 34 -8.76 -6.22 -2.21
CA TYR A 34 -7.82 -5.65 -1.25
C TYR A 34 -6.83 -6.71 -0.72
N TYR A 35 -7.32 -7.90 -0.34
CA TYR A 35 -6.45 -9.00 0.08
C TYR A 35 -5.54 -9.52 -1.04
N LEU A 36 -5.99 -9.51 -2.30
CA LEU A 36 -5.14 -9.86 -3.44
C LEU A 36 -3.99 -8.86 -3.61
N VAL A 37 -4.31 -7.56 -3.53
CA VAL A 37 -3.32 -6.48 -3.58
C VAL A 37 -2.31 -6.63 -2.43
N GLN A 38 -2.77 -6.97 -1.23
CA GLN A 38 -1.91 -7.20 -0.06
C GLN A 38 -0.91 -8.33 -0.30
N ARG A 39 -1.36 -9.47 -0.84
CA ARG A 39 -0.48 -10.61 -1.16
C ARG A 39 0.54 -10.24 -2.23
N LYS A 40 0.12 -9.52 -3.28
CA LYS A 40 1.03 -9.03 -4.32
C LYS A 40 2.06 -8.07 -3.75
N LEU A 41 1.64 -7.15 -2.87
CA LEU A 41 2.54 -6.23 -2.19
C LEU A 41 3.58 -6.98 -1.34
N GLN A 42 3.18 -8.02 -0.61
CA GLN A 42 4.09 -8.87 0.15
C GLN A 42 5.15 -9.54 -0.76
N THR A 43 4.76 -10.00 -1.95
CA THR A 43 5.72 -10.59 -2.91
C THR A 43 6.65 -9.55 -3.52
N LEU A 44 6.16 -8.35 -3.82
CA LEU A 44 6.92 -7.29 -4.49
C LEU A 44 7.87 -6.53 -3.56
N ALA A 45 7.49 -6.38 -2.29
CA ALA A 45 8.19 -5.58 -1.31
C ALA A 45 8.07 -6.19 0.10
N PRO A 46 8.62 -7.42 0.32
CA PRO A 46 8.50 -8.15 1.58
C PRO A 46 9.17 -7.44 2.75
N ASP A 47 10.25 -6.71 2.50
CA ASP A 47 11.10 -6.09 3.53
C ASP A 47 10.98 -4.57 3.57
N LEU A 48 10.06 -3.98 2.80
CA LEU A 48 9.89 -2.54 2.75
C LEU A 48 9.14 -2.04 3.99
N HIS A 49 9.78 -1.19 4.78
CA HIS A 49 9.14 -0.56 5.93
C HIS A 49 8.42 0.74 5.54
N MET A 50 7.44 1.13 6.33
CA MET A 50 6.66 2.37 6.11
C MET A 50 7.55 3.62 6.14
N ASN A 51 8.54 3.71 7.03
CA ASN A 51 9.51 4.81 7.07
C ASN A 51 10.46 4.86 5.85
N GLU A 52 10.59 3.78 5.09
CA GLU A 52 11.38 3.69 3.85
C GLU A 52 10.52 3.94 2.60
N LEU A 53 9.20 4.02 2.77
CA LEU A 53 8.27 4.29 1.70
C LEU A 53 8.35 5.77 1.28
N ASN A 54 8.78 5.97 0.05
CA ASN A 54 8.90 7.26 -0.61
C ASN A 54 8.52 7.10 -2.09
N ARG A 55 8.52 8.21 -2.84
CA ARG A 55 8.12 8.20 -4.26
C ARG A 55 8.92 7.19 -5.10
N GLN A 56 10.22 7.03 -4.83
CA GLN A 56 11.07 6.11 -5.60
C GLN A 56 10.77 4.65 -5.26
N SER A 57 10.70 4.28 -3.97
CA SER A 57 10.37 2.91 -3.57
C SER A 57 8.96 2.53 -4.03
N TYR A 58 8.01 3.45 -3.96
CA TYR A 58 6.65 3.24 -4.48
C TYR A 58 6.62 3.04 -6.00
N GLN A 59 7.32 3.87 -6.77
CA GLN A 59 7.41 3.70 -8.22
C GLN A 59 8.08 2.38 -8.61
N LYS A 60 9.08 1.91 -7.84
CA LYS A 60 9.69 0.58 -8.04
C LYS A 60 8.66 -0.54 -7.88
N ILE A 61 7.80 -0.49 -6.86
CA ILE A 61 6.72 -1.47 -6.66
C ILE A 61 5.79 -1.48 -7.88
N LEU A 62 5.34 -0.31 -8.34
CA LEU A 62 4.47 -0.20 -9.52
C LEU A 62 5.14 -0.76 -10.78
N ASN A 63 6.42 -0.43 -11.00
CA ASN A 63 7.17 -0.92 -12.15
C ASN A 63 7.35 -2.44 -12.12
N LEU A 64 7.58 -3.04 -10.94
CA LEU A 64 7.67 -4.48 -10.79
C LEU A 64 6.32 -5.16 -11.07
N TYR A 65 5.22 -4.61 -10.54
CA TYR A 65 3.89 -5.15 -10.79
C TYR A 65 3.48 -5.07 -12.26
N ALA A 66 3.82 -3.96 -12.93
CA ALA A 66 3.49 -3.70 -14.34
C ALA A 66 4.21 -4.63 -15.34
N LYS A 67 5.25 -5.37 -14.94
CA LYS A 67 5.97 -6.27 -15.85
C LYS A 67 5.07 -7.39 -16.40
N ASP A 68 4.16 -7.87 -15.56
CA ASP A 68 3.34 -9.05 -15.85
C ASP A 68 1.83 -8.72 -15.92
N HIS A 69 1.46 -7.44 -15.83
CA HIS A 69 0.06 -7.03 -15.74
C HIS A 69 -0.27 -5.89 -16.70
N GLU A 70 -1.47 -5.95 -17.27
CA GLU A 70 -2.04 -4.89 -18.09
C GLU A 70 -2.06 -3.55 -17.34
N LYS A 71 -2.05 -2.46 -18.12
CA LYS A 71 -2.02 -1.09 -17.58
C LYS A 71 -3.21 -0.79 -16.66
N THR A 72 -4.39 -1.30 -17.00
CA THR A 72 -5.62 -1.15 -16.20
C THR A 72 -5.50 -1.88 -14.86
N THR A 73 -4.99 -3.12 -14.88
CA THR A 73 -4.74 -3.91 -13.67
C THR A 73 -3.69 -3.25 -12.76
N THR A 74 -2.65 -2.67 -13.35
CA THR A 74 -1.64 -1.88 -12.62
C THR A 74 -2.25 -0.63 -11.98
N LEU A 75 -3.14 0.05 -12.70
CA LEU A 75 -3.84 1.23 -12.20
C LEU A 75 -4.77 0.87 -11.03
N ASP A 76 -5.49 -0.25 -11.12
CA ASP A 76 -6.31 -0.74 -10.02
C ASP A 76 -5.47 -1.07 -8.79
N PHE A 77 -4.33 -1.75 -8.96
CA PHE A 77 -3.38 -2.00 -7.88
C PHE A 77 -2.89 -0.70 -7.22
N HIS A 78 -2.53 0.30 -8.04
CA HIS A 78 -2.16 1.63 -7.56
C HIS A 78 -3.28 2.27 -6.72
N HIS A 79 -4.53 2.26 -7.20
CA HIS A 79 -5.65 2.87 -6.49
C HIS A 79 -5.90 2.25 -5.12
N HIS A 80 -5.83 0.92 -5.02
CA HIS A 80 -6.01 0.22 -3.75
C HIS A 80 -4.92 0.59 -2.74
N LEU A 81 -3.65 0.62 -3.17
CA LEU A 81 -2.55 1.06 -2.30
C LEU A 81 -2.70 2.53 -1.89
N LYS A 82 -3.03 3.40 -2.85
CA LYS A 82 -3.14 4.84 -2.64
C LYS A 82 -4.14 5.19 -1.54
N ALA A 83 -5.28 4.50 -1.47
CA ALA A 83 -6.26 4.71 -0.41
C ALA A 83 -5.65 4.53 0.99
N SER A 84 -4.88 3.46 1.22
CA SER A 84 -4.22 3.22 2.51
C SER A 84 -3.10 4.21 2.85
N LEU A 85 -2.50 4.79 1.81
CA LEU A 85 -1.35 5.70 1.94
C LEU A 85 -1.79 7.13 2.25
N PHE A 86 -2.96 7.54 1.77
CA PHE A 86 -3.55 8.80 2.22
C PHE A 86 -3.87 8.75 3.71
N ASP A 87 -4.56 7.70 4.16
CA ASP A 87 -4.88 7.54 5.58
C ASP A 87 -3.60 7.46 6.44
N ALA A 88 -2.54 6.78 5.95
CA ALA A 88 -1.24 6.75 6.64
C ALA A 88 -0.59 8.13 6.80
N VAL A 89 -0.78 9.03 5.84
CA VAL A 89 -0.25 10.40 5.90
C VAL A 89 -1.06 11.22 6.90
N ASP A 90 -2.39 11.10 6.86
CA ASP A 90 -3.29 11.79 7.79
C ASP A 90 -3.08 11.32 9.24
N ASP A 91 -2.84 10.02 9.44
CA ASP A 91 -2.51 9.41 10.73
C ASP A 91 -1.06 9.70 11.19
N GLY A 92 -0.25 10.39 10.38
CA GLY A 92 1.14 10.73 10.69
C GLY A 92 2.12 9.55 10.64
N LEU A 93 1.71 8.40 10.11
CA LEU A 93 2.55 7.20 9.96
C LEU A 93 3.58 7.37 8.82
N LEU A 94 3.27 8.21 7.83
CA LEU A 94 4.13 8.59 6.73
C LEU A 94 4.43 10.09 6.72
N LYS A 95 5.66 10.45 6.34
CA LYS A 95 6.09 11.86 6.24
C LYS A 95 5.41 12.61 5.09
N ALA A 96 5.20 11.94 3.97
CA ALA A 96 4.67 12.53 2.76
C ALA A 96 4.01 11.45 1.90
N ASP A 97 3.00 11.83 1.14
CA ASP A 97 2.32 10.96 0.19
C ASP A 97 3.30 10.50 -0.92
N PRO A 98 3.66 9.21 -0.98
CA PRO A 98 4.57 8.69 -2.00
C PRO A 98 3.88 8.50 -3.36
N THR A 99 2.55 8.61 -3.41
CA THR A 99 1.73 8.42 -4.61
C THR A 99 1.49 9.72 -5.40
N ARG A 100 1.84 10.86 -4.80
CA ARG A 100 1.70 12.18 -5.44
C ARG A 100 2.63 12.26 -6.65
N ARG A 101 2.12 12.72 -7.80
CA ARG A 101 2.90 13.06 -9.00
C ARG A 101 3.65 14.37 -8.84
#